data_AF-A0AAD9QZI7-F1
#
_entry.id   AF-A0AAD9QZI7-F1
#
_cell.length_a   1.000
_cell.length_b   1.000
_cell.length_c   1.000
_cell.angle_alpha   90.00
_cell.angle_beta   90.00
_cell.angle_gamma   90.00
#
_symmetry.space_group_name_H-M   'P 1'
#
loop_
_entity.id
_entity.type
_entity.pdbx_description
1 polymer ?
#
loop_
_entity_poly.entity_id
_entity_poly.type
_entity_poly.pdbx_seq_one_letter_code
_entity_poly.pdbx_strand_id
1 'polypeptide(L)'
;MFTDPLMAPETESSLLVSGEQILMQTALVDTLNLNTSKKQSTTLLLDCGSPRTYITEDLVNKLQLVSNNTEILTVFTFGSTKPKEFKTPVVEFGLKLKNGHTMNIQANVVPKITGMIQRASINSKQFEPFLKDHQLADTLPSELEVSTVELLIRNDYYSELILPERKSIYNFHQVQSFNGGPTK
;
A
#
# COMPACT_ATOMS: atom_id res chain seq x y z
N MET A 1 35.29 -13.21 -31.23
CA MET A 1 34.69 -11.88 -30.94
C MET A 1 33.21 -12.09 -30.68
N PHE A 2 32.61 -11.23 -29.85
CA PHE A 2 31.31 -11.33 -29.17
C PHE A 2 31.32 -12.14 -27.87
N THR A 3 31.74 -11.47 -26.81
CA THR A 3 31.26 -11.74 -25.45
C THR A 3 30.13 -10.73 -25.19
N ASP A 4 28.90 -11.20 -25.06
CA ASP A 4 27.82 -10.39 -24.50
C ASP A 4 28.17 -10.08 -23.03
N PRO A 5 28.13 -8.81 -22.60
CA PRO A 5 28.30 -8.50 -21.19
C PRO A 5 27.04 -8.99 -20.45
N LEU A 6 27.28 -9.95 -19.56
CA LEU A 6 26.38 -10.44 -18.53
C LEU A 6 25.56 -9.27 -17.97
N MET A 7 24.25 -9.22 -18.28
CA MET A 7 23.30 -8.34 -17.61
C MET A 7 23.43 -8.61 -16.11
N ALA A 8 23.94 -7.64 -15.37
CA ALA A 8 23.90 -7.68 -13.92
C ALA A 8 22.43 -7.86 -13.49
N PRO A 9 22.12 -8.72 -12.51
CA PRO A 9 20.78 -8.76 -11.97
C PRO A 9 20.48 -7.36 -11.43
N GLU A 10 19.52 -6.67 -12.02
CA GLU A 10 19.03 -5.42 -11.45
C GLU A 10 18.54 -5.75 -10.04
N THR A 11 19.29 -5.29 -9.04
CA THR A 11 18.87 -5.35 -7.65
C THR A 11 17.58 -4.54 -7.54
N GLU A 12 16.44 -5.23 -7.56
CA GLU A 12 15.13 -4.63 -7.30
C GLU A 12 15.11 -4.16 -5.83
N SER A 13 15.44 -2.89 -5.60
CA SER A 13 15.14 -2.25 -4.32
C SER A 13 13.65 -1.91 -4.30
N SER A 14 12.90 -2.50 -3.37
CA SER A 14 11.49 -2.14 -3.13
C SER A 14 11.32 -0.70 -2.63
N LEU A 15 12.40 -0.09 -2.14
CA LEU A 15 12.44 1.28 -1.64
C LEU A 15 13.31 2.14 -2.55
N LEU A 16 12.69 3.14 -3.18
CA LEU A 16 13.42 4.17 -3.93
C LEU A 16 13.74 5.32 -2.99
N VAL A 17 15.04 5.56 -2.78
CA VAL A 17 15.55 6.61 -1.91
C VAL A 17 16.12 7.74 -2.77
N SER A 18 15.73 8.98 -2.48
CA SER A 18 16.28 10.19 -3.09
C SER A 18 16.76 11.12 -1.98
N GLY A 19 18.07 11.13 -1.73
CA GLY A 19 18.65 11.84 -0.58
C GLY A 19 18.08 11.31 0.75
N GLU A 20 17.45 12.18 1.54
CA GLU A 20 16.79 11.85 2.81
C GLU A 20 15.32 11.43 2.65
N GLN A 21 14.81 11.37 1.41
CA GLN A 21 13.41 11.06 1.12
C GLN A 21 13.27 9.62 0.63
N ILE A 22 12.18 8.97 1.05
CA ILE A 22 11.82 7.61 0.63
C ILE A 22 10.50 7.70 -0.14
N LEU A 23 10.46 7.13 -1.33
CA LEU A 23 9.23 6.95 -2.07
C LEU A 23 8.49 5.72 -1.53
N MET A 24 7.25 5.91 -1.09
CA MET A 24 6.38 4.85 -0.60
C MET A 24 5.37 4.46 -1.69
N GLN A 25 5.07 3.17 -1.81
CA GLN A 25 4.02 2.66 -2.70
C GLN A 25 2.65 2.82 -2.04
N THR A 26 2.07 4.02 -2.14
CA THR A 26 0.76 4.34 -1.55
C THR A 26 -0.33 4.51 -2.60
N ALA A 27 -1.58 4.30 -2.18
CA ALA A 27 -2.76 4.56 -2.99
C ALA A 27 -3.93 5.05 -2.13
N LEU A 28 -4.80 5.87 -2.71
CA LEU A 28 -6.14 6.13 -2.20
C LEU A 28 -7.11 5.15 -2.86
N VAL A 29 -7.86 4.41 -2.06
CA VAL A 29 -8.81 3.39 -2.54
C VAL A 29 -10.15 3.53 -1.85
N ASP A 30 -11.23 3.12 -2.52
CA ASP A 30 -12.52 2.93 -1.87
C ASP A 30 -12.54 1.54 -1.21
N THR A 31 -12.65 1.51 0.12
CA THR A 31 -12.95 0.29 0.88
C THR A 31 -14.43 0.26 1.22
N LEU A 32 -15.01 -0.94 1.30
CA LEU A 32 -16.43 -1.12 1.59
C LEU A 32 -16.70 -2.35 2.43
N ASN A 33 -17.73 -2.26 3.26
CA ASN A 33 -18.25 -3.42 3.97
C ASN A 33 -19.10 -4.26 3.01
N LEU A 34 -18.79 -5.55 2.86
CA LEU A 34 -19.47 -6.43 1.90
C LEU A 34 -20.93 -6.74 2.30
N ASN A 35 -21.28 -6.55 3.58
CA ASN A 35 -22.59 -6.86 4.13
C ASN A 35 -23.48 -5.62 4.30
N THR A 36 -22.95 -4.41 4.09
CA THR A 36 -23.68 -3.15 4.26
C THR A 36 -23.34 -2.16 3.15
N SER A 37 -23.99 -0.99 3.13
CA SER A 37 -23.65 0.06 2.16
C SER A 37 -22.53 1.00 2.64
N LYS A 38 -21.80 0.64 3.72
CA LYS A 38 -20.73 1.49 4.28
C LYS A 38 -19.49 1.43 3.39
N LYS A 39 -18.96 2.61 3.08
CA LYS A 39 -17.74 2.81 2.28
C LYS A 39 -16.85 3.88 2.90
N GLN A 40 -15.54 3.78 2.68
CA GLN A 40 -14.56 4.77 3.09
C GLN A 40 -13.49 4.95 2.01
N SER A 41 -13.05 6.18 1.81
CA SER A 41 -11.80 6.44 1.10
C SER A 41 -10.65 6.18 2.07
N THR A 42 -9.69 5.37 1.65
CA THR A 42 -8.68 4.78 2.53
C THR A 42 -7.29 4.94 1.94
N THR A 43 -6.35 5.41 2.76
CA THR A 43 -4.92 5.42 2.40
C THR A 43 -4.33 4.03 2.62
N LEU A 44 -3.93 3.41 1.52
CA LEU A 44 -3.33 2.10 1.44
C LEU A 44 -1.81 2.22 1.25
N LEU A 45 -1.05 1.35 1.92
CA LEU A 45 0.36 1.11 1.69
C LEU A 45 0.57 -0.31 1.17
N LEU A 46 1.28 -0.46 0.06
CA LEU A 46 1.80 -1.74 -0.40
C LEU A 46 3.14 -2.00 0.28
N ASP A 47 3.25 -3.12 1.00
CA ASP A 47 4.48 -3.52 1.67
C ASP A 47 4.72 -5.02 1.54
N CYS A 48 5.66 -5.38 0.67
CA CYS A 48 6.08 -6.77 0.46
C CYS A 48 6.87 -7.35 1.64
N GLY A 49 7.42 -6.50 2.51
CA GLY A 49 8.18 -6.90 3.70
C GLY A 49 7.29 -7.26 4.88
N SER A 50 6.02 -6.86 4.85
CA SER A 50 5.06 -7.21 5.91
C SER A 50 4.65 -8.69 5.82
N PRO A 51 4.56 -9.39 6.97
CA PRO A 51 4.20 -10.80 6.99
C PRO A 51 2.70 -11.02 6.74
N ARG A 52 1.86 -9.99 6.89
CA ARG A 52 0.40 -10.07 6.72
C ARG A 52 -0.17 -8.75 6.20
N THR A 53 -1.41 -8.81 5.75
CA THR A 53 -2.24 -7.66 5.44
C THR A 53 -2.92 -7.15 6.72
N TYR A 54 -2.90 -5.84 6.95
CA TYR A 54 -3.35 -5.21 8.19
C TYR A 54 -4.35 -4.08 7.94
N ILE A 55 -5.33 -3.97 8.83
CA ILE A 55 -6.33 -2.89 8.84
C ILE A 55 -6.36 -2.23 10.22
N THR A 56 -6.50 -0.90 10.26
CA THR A 56 -6.62 -0.20 11.54
C THR A 56 -7.98 -0.43 12.21
N GLU A 57 -7.99 -0.45 13.54
CA GLU A 57 -9.23 -0.46 14.33
C GLU A 57 -10.17 0.69 13.96
N ASP A 58 -9.62 1.87 13.66
CA ASP A 58 -10.39 3.04 13.22
C ASP A 58 -11.13 2.78 11.90
N LEU A 59 -10.47 2.20 10.90
CA LEU A 59 -11.12 1.86 9.63
C LEU A 59 -12.18 0.76 9.80
N VAL A 60 -11.90 -0.26 10.62
CA VAL A 60 -12.87 -1.30 11.00
C VAL A 60 -14.14 -0.68 11.59
N ASN A 61 -13.99 0.29 12.51
CA ASN A 61 -15.10 0.98 13.13
C ASN A 61 -15.90 1.84 12.13
N LYS A 62 -15.20 2.59 11.25
CA LYS A 62 -15.82 3.42 10.20
C LYS A 62 -16.63 2.59 9.20
N LEU A 63 -16.13 1.41 8.84
CA LEU A 63 -16.79 0.46 7.94
C LEU A 63 -17.81 -0.43 8.65
N GLN A 64 -17.83 -0.43 9.99
CA GLN A 64 -18.66 -1.31 10.82
C GLN A 64 -18.44 -2.80 10.49
N LEU A 65 -17.18 -3.19 10.30
CA LEU A 65 -16.82 -4.58 10.02
C LEU A 65 -16.98 -5.43 11.27
N VAL A 66 -17.41 -6.68 11.09
CA VAL A 66 -17.51 -7.67 12.15
C VAL A 66 -16.41 -8.70 11.93
N SER A 67 -15.71 -9.04 13.00
CA SER A 67 -14.68 -10.08 12.98
C SER A 67 -15.33 -11.46 13.02
N ASN A 68 -14.91 -12.34 12.11
CA ASN A 68 -15.44 -13.71 12.03
C ASN A 68 -14.55 -14.72 12.76
N ASN A 69 -13.29 -14.36 12.99
CA ASN A 69 -12.27 -15.21 13.60
C ASN A 69 -11.20 -14.36 14.29
N THR A 70 -10.25 -15.01 14.94
CA THR A 70 -9.08 -14.37 15.57
C THR A 70 -7.85 -15.21 15.26
N GLU A 71 -6.76 -14.54 14.92
CA GLU A 71 -5.48 -15.18 14.66
C GLU A 71 -4.43 -14.76 15.69
N ILE A 72 -3.40 -15.59 15.87
CA ILE A 72 -2.27 -15.27 16.73
C ILE A 72 -1.12 -14.76 15.85
N LEU A 73 -0.69 -13.52 16.10
CA LEU A 73 0.53 -12.94 15.57
C LEU A 73 1.68 -13.20 16.53
N THR A 74 2.70 -13.89 16.05
CA THR A 74 3.91 -14.20 16.82
C THR A 74 5.02 -13.25 16.37
N VAL A 75 5.45 -12.36 17.26
CA VAL A 75 6.48 -11.34 17.00
C VAL A 75 7.77 -11.71 17.73
N PHE A 76 8.86 -11.84 16.97
CA PHE A 76 10.21 -12.00 17.52
C PHE A 76 10.88 -10.63 17.61
N THR A 77 11.12 -10.15 18.82
CA THR A 77 11.85 -8.90 19.05
C THR A 77 13.34 -9.19 19.28
N PHE A 78 14.22 -8.37 18.72
CA PHE A 78 15.66 -8.47 18.94
C PHE A 78 15.98 -8.49 20.45
N GLY A 79 16.81 -9.45 20.89
CA GLY A 79 17.20 -9.61 22.28
C GLY A 79 16.23 -10.41 23.17
N SER A 80 15.07 -10.85 22.65
CA SER A 80 14.18 -11.77 23.37
C SER A 80 14.39 -13.22 22.95
N THR A 81 14.45 -14.13 23.92
CA THR A 81 14.45 -15.58 23.68
C THR A 81 13.05 -16.18 23.52
N LYS A 82 12.01 -15.41 23.84
CA LYS A 82 10.60 -15.84 23.72
C LYS A 82 9.85 -14.91 22.78
N PRO A 83 9.08 -15.43 21.81
CA PRO A 83 8.24 -14.59 20.98
C PRO A 83 7.09 -14.00 21.80
N LYS A 84 6.61 -12.84 21.38
CA LYS A 84 5.41 -12.22 21.91
C LYS A 84 4.22 -12.55 21.01
N GLU A 85 3.17 -13.12 21.59
CA GLU A 85 1.95 -13.46 20.87
C GLU A 85 0.87 -12.40 21.07
N PHE A 86 0.21 -12.04 19.98
CA PHE A 86 -0.90 -11.09 19.97
C PHE A 86 -2.10 -11.73 19.29
N LYS A 87 -3.25 -11.76 19.97
CA LYS A 87 -4.51 -12.16 19.35
C LYS A 87 -5.07 -10.98 18.57
N THR A 88 -5.17 -11.12 17.25
CA THR A 88 -5.72 -10.09 16.38
C THR A 88 -7.00 -10.60 15.74
N PRO A 89 -8.12 -9.86 15.88
CA PRO A 89 -9.33 -10.11 15.09
C PRO A 89 -8.99 -10.12 13.59
N VAL A 90 -9.74 -10.89 12.82
CA VAL A 90 -9.63 -10.93 11.36
C VAL A 90 -10.98 -10.57 10.75
N VAL A 91 -10.94 -9.64 9.80
CA VAL A 91 -12.11 -9.08 9.12
C VAL A 91 -12.00 -9.26 7.62
N GLU A 92 -13.15 -9.28 6.96
CA GLU A 92 -13.27 -9.29 5.51
C GLU A 92 -13.99 -8.04 5.02
N PHE A 93 -13.49 -7.45 3.94
CA PHE A 93 -14.04 -6.25 3.33
C PHE A 93 -13.73 -6.21 1.84
N GLY A 94 -14.42 -5.33 1.10
CA GLY A 94 -14.20 -5.12 -0.31
C GLY A 94 -13.25 -3.96 -0.57
N LEU A 95 -12.33 -4.13 -1.52
CA LEU A 95 -11.51 -3.07 -2.10
C LEU A 95 -11.97 -2.83 -3.54
N LYS A 96 -12.33 -1.59 -3.87
CA LYS A 96 -12.85 -1.25 -5.19
C LYS A 96 -11.73 -1.03 -6.20
N LEU A 97 -11.82 -1.72 -7.33
CA LEU A 97 -10.86 -1.66 -8.42
C LEU A 97 -11.31 -0.67 -9.50
N LYS A 98 -10.35 -0.18 -10.29
CA LYS A 98 -10.62 0.78 -11.38
C LYS A 98 -11.53 0.21 -12.47
N ASN A 99 -11.51 -1.11 -12.67
CA ASN A 99 -12.38 -1.81 -13.61
C ASN A 99 -13.84 -1.97 -13.11
N GLY A 100 -14.17 -1.44 -11.93
CA GLY A 100 -15.50 -1.53 -11.34
C GLY A 100 -15.74 -2.81 -10.53
N HIS A 101 -14.81 -3.77 -10.55
CA HIS A 101 -14.90 -4.96 -9.69
C HIS A 101 -14.52 -4.63 -8.25
N THR A 102 -14.98 -5.47 -7.33
CA THR A 102 -14.61 -5.43 -5.91
C THR A 102 -13.79 -6.67 -5.59
N MET A 103 -12.60 -6.46 -5.06
CA MET A 103 -11.73 -7.52 -4.55
C MET A 103 -12.02 -7.76 -3.07
N ASN A 104 -12.19 -9.01 -2.66
CA ASN A 104 -12.37 -9.36 -1.25
C ASN A 104 -11.01 -9.46 -0.56
N ILE A 105 -10.81 -8.65 0.49
CA ILE A 105 -9.59 -8.60 1.28
C ILE A 105 -9.87 -9.15 2.66
N GLN A 106 -8.96 -9.98 3.16
CA GLN A 106 -8.92 -10.42 4.55
C GLN A 106 -7.72 -9.76 5.25
N ALA A 107 -7.93 -9.19 6.44
CA ALA A 107 -6.90 -8.44 7.15
C ALA A 107 -6.94 -8.67 8.67
N ASN A 108 -5.76 -8.67 9.29
CA ASN A 108 -5.62 -8.65 10.74
C ASN A 108 -5.85 -7.23 11.26
N VAL A 109 -6.70 -7.09 12.27
CA VAL A 109 -6.99 -5.80 12.91
C VAL A 109 -5.84 -5.42 13.85
N VAL A 110 -5.32 -4.21 13.71
CA VAL A 110 -4.28 -3.63 14.56
C VAL A 110 -4.67 -2.23 15.03
N PRO A 111 -4.23 -1.77 16.22
CA PRO A 111 -4.55 -0.43 16.70
C PRO A 111 -4.07 0.67 15.74
N LYS A 112 -2.88 0.49 15.19
CA LYS A 112 -2.27 1.40 14.22
C LYS A 112 -1.22 0.65 13.40
N ILE A 113 -1.06 1.02 12.13
CA ILE A 113 -0.04 0.44 11.23
C ILE A 113 1.28 1.21 11.36
N THR A 114 1.23 2.54 11.26
CA THR A 114 2.41 3.41 11.32
C THR A 114 2.22 4.60 12.26
N GLY A 115 3.31 5.30 12.58
CA GLY A 115 3.26 6.64 13.16
C GLY A 115 2.56 7.66 12.24
N MET A 116 2.62 8.94 12.60
CA MET A 116 2.32 10.00 11.64
C MET A 116 3.43 10.01 10.58
N ILE A 117 3.06 9.93 9.29
CA ILE A 117 4.00 9.98 8.17
C ILE A 117 4.05 11.42 7.67
N GLN A 118 5.25 12.00 7.62
CA GLN A 118 5.47 13.30 6.99
C GLN A 118 5.67 13.10 5.49
N ARG A 119 4.80 13.69 4.68
CA ARG A 119 4.92 13.69 3.22
C ARG A 119 5.56 15.01 2.81
N ALA A 120 6.77 14.94 2.27
CA ALA A 120 7.49 16.10 1.76
C ALA A 120 6.81 16.63 0.49
N SER A 121 6.84 17.95 0.30
CA SER A 121 6.26 18.55 -0.90
C SER A 121 7.01 18.12 -2.16
N ILE A 122 6.25 17.87 -3.23
CA ILE A 122 6.79 17.47 -4.53
C ILE A 122 6.40 18.53 -5.57
N ASN A 123 7.38 19.03 -6.32
CA ASN A 123 7.11 19.95 -7.42
C ASN A 123 6.52 19.18 -8.61
N SER A 124 5.18 19.18 -8.71
CA SER A 124 4.44 18.50 -9.77
C SER A 124 4.89 18.89 -11.18
N LYS A 125 5.45 20.10 -11.38
CA LYS A 125 5.99 20.54 -12.68
C LYS A 125 7.09 19.63 -13.23
N GLN A 126 7.82 18.96 -12.36
CA GLN A 126 8.85 17.99 -12.75
C GLN A 126 8.25 16.72 -13.38
N PHE A 127 6.98 16.43 -13.10
CA PHE A 127 6.27 15.24 -13.54
C PHE A 127 5.15 15.54 -14.53
N GLU A 128 4.95 16.81 -14.92
CA GLU A 128 3.88 17.25 -15.83
C GLU A 128 3.72 16.39 -17.09
N PRO A 129 4.79 16.03 -17.83
CA PRO A 129 4.63 15.14 -18.99
C PRO A 129 4.05 13.78 -18.62
N PHE A 130 4.44 13.23 -17.47
CA PHE A 130 3.97 11.94 -16.99
C PHE A 130 2.52 12.01 -16.48
N LEU A 131 2.17 13.06 -15.74
CA LEU A 131 0.85 13.27 -15.14
C LEU A 131 -0.25 13.61 -16.18
N LYS A 132 0.13 14.06 -17.37
CA LYS A 132 -0.82 14.27 -18.48
C LYS A 132 -1.42 12.97 -18.98
N ASP A 133 -0.61 11.92 -19.05
CA ASP A 133 -1.00 10.63 -19.62
C ASP A 133 -1.36 9.59 -18.56
N HIS A 134 -1.11 9.87 -17.28
CA HIS A 134 -1.28 8.91 -16.18
C HIS A 134 -1.93 9.53 -14.95
N GLN A 135 -2.90 8.80 -14.40
CA GLN A 135 -3.49 9.12 -13.12
C GLN A 135 -2.71 8.44 -12.00
N LEU A 136 -2.25 9.22 -11.03
CA LEU A 136 -1.63 8.68 -9.81
C LEU A 136 -2.65 7.92 -8.96
N ALA A 137 -2.16 6.87 -8.30
CA ALA A 137 -2.94 6.11 -7.34
C ALA A 137 -3.17 6.88 -6.02
N ASP A 138 -2.30 7.85 -5.73
CA ASP A 138 -2.34 8.71 -4.54
C ASP A 138 -2.19 10.19 -4.98
N THR A 139 -2.27 11.13 -4.04
CA THR A 139 -2.05 12.57 -4.28
C THR A 139 -0.56 12.93 -4.21
N LEU A 140 -0.14 13.99 -4.91
CA LEU A 140 1.15 14.63 -4.66
C LEU A 140 0.96 15.79 -3.69
N PRO A 141 1.62 15.78 -2.53
CA PRO A 141 1.57 16.91 -1.60
C PRO A 141 2.26 18.14 -2.20
N SER A 142 1.57 19.29 -2.22
CA SER A 142 2.16 20.57 -2.64
C SER A 142 2.90 21.29 -1.51
N GLU A 143 2.64 20.91 -0.27
CA GLU A 143 3.25 21.42 0.96
C GLU A 143 3.54 20.25 1.91
N LEU A 144 4.28 20.51 3.00
CA LEU A 144 4.52 19.49 4.00
C LEU A 144 3.19 19.11 4.66
N GLU A 145 2.79 17.85 4.56
CA GLU A 145 1.58 17.34 5.19
C GLU A 145 1.85 16.09 6.02
N VAL A 146 0.94 15.81 6.95
CA VAL A 146 1.00 14.63 7.81
C VAL A 146 -0.13 13.69 7.44
N SER A 147 0.19 12.43 7.17
CA SER A 147 -0.78 11.40 6.83
C SER A 147 -0.66 10.18 7.74
N THR A 148 -1.67 9.31 7.65
CA THR A 148 -1.70 8.00 8.29
C THR A 148 -2.02 6.94 7.26
N VAL A 149 -1.52 5.73 7.48
CA VAL A 149 -1.90 4.54 6.71
C VAL A 149 -2.97 3.80 7.48
N GLU A 150 -4.10 3.55 6.82
CA GLU A 150 -5.25 2.83 7.41
C GLU A 150 -5.31 1.37 6.96
N LEU A 151 -4.68 1.05 5.82
CA LEU A 151 -4.62 -0.29 5.24
C LEU A 151 -3.21 -0.59 4.74
N LEU A 152 -2.65 -1.73 5.15
CA LEU A 152 -1.40 -2.26 4.61
C LEU A 152 -1.71 -3.56 3.88
N ILE A 153 -1.34 -3.64 2.61
CA ILE A 153 -1.51 -4.83 1.78
C ILE A 153 -0.16 -5.52 1.57
N ARG A 154 -0.12 -6.83 1.82
CA ARG A 154 1.02 -7.70 1.55
C ARG A 154 1.04 -8.14 0.08
N ASN A 155 2.12 -8.82 -0.31
CA ASN A 155 2.32 -9.43 -1.62
C ASN A 155 1.23 -10.43 -2.07
N ASP A 156 0.39 -10.95 -1.16
CA ASP A 156 -0.68 -11.90 -1.47
C ASP A 156 -1.74 -11.33 -2.42
N TYR A 157 -1.95 -10.01 -2.42
CA TYR A 157 -2.86 -9.32 -3.34
C TYR A 157 -2.13 -8.60 -4.48
N TYR A 158 -0.79 -8.67 -4.54
CA TYR A 158 0.01 -7.80 -5.40
C TYR A 158 -0.23 -8.05 -6.89
N SER A 159 -0.31 -9.31 -7.33
CA SER A 159 -0.53 -9.65 -8.74
C SER A 159 -1.88 -9.19 -9.28
N GLU A 160 -2.86 -8.98 -8.40
CA GLU A 160 -4.20 -8.50 -8.79
C GLU A 160 -4.30 -6.96 -8.74
N LEU A 161 -3.49 -6.33 -7.88
CA LEU A 161 -3.48 -4.88 -7.66
C LEU A 161 -2.46 -4.14 -8.53
N ILE A 162 -1.34 -4.78 -8.87
CA ILE A 162 -0.25 -4.18 -9.64
C ILE A 162 -0.22 -4.80 -11.03
N LEU A 163 -0.37 -3.95 -12.04
CA LEU A 163 -0.29 -4.36 -13.43
C LEU A 163 1.18 -4.51 -13.85
N PRO A 164 1.48 -5.41 -14.80
CA PRO A 164 2.85 -5.70 -15.23
C PRO A 164 3.52 -4.53 -15.97
N GLU A 165 2.78 -3.46 -16.28
CA GLU A 165 3.30 -2.29 -16.96
C GLU A 165 4.21 -1.47 -16.02
N ARG A 166 5.47 -1.30 -16.46
CA ARG A 166 6.48 -0.49 -15.79
C ARG A 166 6.90 0.65 -16.72
N LYS A 167 6.92 1.88 -16.21
CA LYS A 167 7.38 3.06 -16.97
C LYS A 167 8.58 3.70 -16.27
N SER A 168 9.62 3.98 -17.03
CA SER A 168 10.78 4.74 -16.55
C SER A 168 10.44 6.22 -16.49
N ILE A 169 10.77 6.89 -15.39
CA ILE A 169 10.66 8.35 -15.25
C ILE A 169 12.08 8.89 -14.99
N TYR A 170 12.42 10.05 -15.55
CA TYR A 170 13.71 10.66 -15.23
C TYR A 170 13.82 10.92 -13.71
N ASN A 171 14.96 10.58 -13.11
CA ASN A 171 15.28 10.64 -11.67
C ASN A 171 14.53 9.69 -10.72
N PHE A 172 13.56 8.90 -11.17
CA PHE A 172 12.93 7.82 -10.37
C PHE A 172 12.88 6.53 -11.19
N HIS A 173 13.47 5.46 -10.66
CA HIS A 173 13.82 4.30 -11.47
C HIS A 173 12.65 3.54 -12.11
N GLN A 174 11.41 3.61 -11.60
CA GLN A 174 10.23 2.97 -12.19
C GLN A 174 8.91 3.44 -11.54
N VAL A 175 7.82 3.57 -12.31
CA VAL A 175 6.43 3.64 -11.81
C VAL A 175 5.63 2.45 -12.33
N GLN A 176 4.76 1.92 -11.47
CA GLN A 176 3.91 0.76 -11.73
C GLN A 176 2.44 1.17 -11.77
N SER A 177 1.68 0.58 -12.68
CA SER A 177 0.26 0.83 -12.80
C SER A 177 -0.52 0.10 -11.70
N PHE A 178 -1.32 0.84 -10.92
CA PHE A 178 -2.14 0.32 -9.81
C PHE A 178 -3.62 0.24 -10.18
N ASN A 179 -4.24 -0.90 -9.87
CA ASN A 179 -5.61 -1.28 -10.21
C ASN A 179 -6.61 -1.05 -9.05
N GLY A 180 -6.29 -0.20 -8.08
CA GLY A 180 -7.25 0.31 -7.08
C GLY A 180 -7.48 1.82 -7.27
N GLY A 181 -8.62 2.33 -6.78
CA GLY A 181 -8.86 3.78 -6.79
C GLY A 181 -10.29 4.16 -6.43
N PRO A 182 -10.53 5.43 -6.04
CA PRO A 182 -11.87 5.94 -5.82
C PRO A 182 -12.70 5.91 -7.11
N THR A 183 -13.96 5.50 -7.00
CA THR A 183 -14.90 5.58 -8.12
C THR A 183 -15.44 7.00 -8.28
N LYS A 184 -15.33 7.56 -9.50
CA LYS A 184 -15.99 8.82 -9.86
C LYS A 184 -17.51 8.71 -9.78
#